data_AF-X1VRG1-F1
#
_entry.id   AF-X1VRG1-F1
#
_cell.length_a   1.000
_cell.length_b   1.000
_cell.length_c   1.000
_cell.angle_alpha   90.00
_cell.angle_beta   90.00
_cell.angle_gamma   90.00
#
_symmetry.space_group_name_H-M   'P 1'
#
loop_
_entity.id
_entity.type
_entity.pdbx_description
1 polymer ?
#
loop_
_entity_poly.entity_id
_entity_poly.type
_entity_poly.pdbx_seq_one_letter_code
_entity_poly.pdbx_strand_id
1 'polypeptide(L)'
;IVFGDRRYLACKKLGMTKIKAAIVDATDEEIAIDRTVENIQRIDLTPLEEALQYQAMIEKLGMKVEDIERMTGKEIRTVYRKLALLKYPEAVKGAVHSGKVSLTVAEVLMTCTDEAHRDYLFETAIENGITVAI
;
A
#
# COMPACT_ATOMS: atom_id res chain seq x y z
N ILE A 1 -12.95 6.11 -18.29
CA ILE A 1 -13.27 6.80 -17.01
C ILE A 1 -11.97 7.01 -16.28
N VAL A 2 -11.47 8.24 -16.14
CA VAL A 2 -10.21 8.51 -15.42
C VAL A 2 -10.40 8.17 -13.94
N PHE A 3 -11.37 8.81 -13.28
CA PHE A 3 -11.77 8.56 -11.89
C PHE A 3 -13.28 8.28 -11.75
N GLY A 4 -13.69 7.59 -10.68
CA GLY A 4 -15.10 7.47 -10.29
C GLY A 4 -15.83 6.23 -10.80
N ASP A 5 -15.12 5.13 -11.03
CA ASP A 5 -15.68 3.92 -11.63
C ASP A 5 -16.88 3.35 -10.83
N ARG A 6 -16.83 3.40 -9.49
CA ARG A 6 -17.96 3.02 -8.62
C ARG A 6 -19.20 3.89 -8.84
N ARG A 7 -19.03 5.21 -9.03
CA ARG A 7 -20.14 6.14 -9.30
C ARG A 7 -20.75 5.89 -10.67
N TYR A 8 -19.92 5.63 -11.68
CA TYR A 8 -20.39 5.22 -13.00
C TYR A 8 -21.20 3.93 -12.96
N LEU A 9 -20.68 2.89 -12.30
CA LEU A 9 -21.38 1.61 -12.16
C LEU A 9 -22.71 1.75 -11.41
N ALA A 10 -22.77 2.60 -10.38
CA ALA A 10 -24.01 2.91 -9.67
C ALA A 10 -25.03 3.61 -10.57
N CYS A 11 -24.64 4.66 -11.30
CA CYS A 11 -25.51 5.35 -12.25
C CYS A 11 -26.00 4.42 -13.37
N LYS A 12 -25.14 3.52 -13.85
CA LYS A 12 -25.50 2.49 -14.83
C LYS A 12 -26.54 1.51 -14.28
N LYS A 13 -26.38 1.05 -13.04
CA LYS A 13 -27.38 0.20 -12.35
C LYS A 13 -28.73 0.91 -12.16
N LEU A 14 -28.71 2.22 -11.96
CA LEU A 14 -29.91 3.06 -11.85
C LEU A 14 -30.55 3.41 -13.20
N GLY A 15 -30.01 2.90 -14.32
CA GLY A 15 -30.53 3.17 -15.66
C GLY A 15 -30.33 4.60 -16.15
N MET A 16 -29.43 5.37 -15.51
CA MET A 16 -29.17 6.74 -15.92
C MET A 16 -28.48 6.77 -17.28
N THR A 17 -29.07 7.49 -18.23
CA THR A 17 -28.53 7.63 -19.60
C THR A 17 -27.47 8.74 -19.73
N LYS A 18 -27.38 9.63 -18.73
CA LYS A 18 -26.41 10.73 -18.68
C LYS A 18 -25.86 10.87 -17.27
N ILE A 19 -24.57 11.17 -17.19
CA ILE A 19 -23.87 11.49 -15.94
C ILE A 19 -23.02 12.74 -16.15
N LYS A 20 -22.88 13.55 -15.11
CA LYS A 20 -21.98 14.70 -15.14
C LYS A 20 -20.54 14.20 -15.00
N ALA A 21 -19.69 14.55 -15.96
CA ALA A 21 -18.27 14.22 -15.95
C ALA A 21 -17.46 15.45 -16.35
N ALA A 22 -16.25 15.56 -15.82
CA ALA A 22 -15.24 16.48 -16.35
C ALA A 22 -14.51 15.77 -17.50
N ILE A 23 -14.32 16.47 -18.61
CA ILE A 23 -13.47 16.00 -19.70
C ILE A 23 -12.06 16.46 -19.39
N VAL A 24 -11.12 15.52 -19.38
CA VAL A 24 -9.70 15.76 -19.13
C VAL A 24 -8.94 15.28 -20.34
N ASP A 25 -8.14 16.15 -20.94
CA ASP A 25 -7.15 15.78 -21.94
C ASP A 25 -5.88 15.36 -21.19
N ALA A 26 -5.61 14.06 -21.21
CA ALA A 26 -4.45 13.43 -20.59
C ALA A 26 -4.05 12.20 -21.40
N THR A 27 -2.77 11.87 -21.42
CA THR A 27 -2.25 10.64 -22.02
C THR A 27 -2.63 9.43 -21.17
N ASP A 28 -2.58 8.22 -21.74
CA ASP A 28 -2.83 6.99 -20.99
C ASP A 28 -1.85 6.82 -19.80
N GLU A 29 -0.63 7.32 -19.96
CA GLU A 29 0.40 7.35 -18.91
C GLU A 29 0.02 8.32 -17.79
N GLU A 30 -0.38 9.55 -18.12
CA GLU A 30 -0.87 10.53 -17.14
C GLU A 30 -2.10 10.02 -16.39
N ILE A 31 -3.05 9.40 -17.10
CA ILE A 31 -4.24 8.75 -16.50
C ILE A 31 -3.84 7.62 -15.54
N ALA A 32 -2.81 6.83 -15.89
CA ALA A 32 -2.32 5.76 -15.03
C ALA A 32 -1.65 6.32 -13.76
N ILE A 33 -0.88 7.40 -13.88
CA ILE A 33 -0.27 8.11 -12.76
C ILE A 33 -1.37 8.62 -11.82
N ASP A 34 -2.30 9.39 -12.37
CA ASP A 34 -3.40 10.02 -11.65
C ASP A 34 -4.24 9.01 -10.86
N ARG A 35 -4.60 7.89 -11.49
CA ARG A 35 -5.30 6.78 -10.83
C ARG A 35 -4.50 6.14 -9.70
N THR A 36 -3.19 6.01 -9.88
CA THR A 36 -2.33 5.42 -8.85
C THR A 36 -2.23 6.36 -7.65
N VAL A 37 -2.09 7.67 -7.90
CA VAL A 37 -2.02 8.70 -6.85
C VAL A 37 -3.32 8.80 -6.04
N GLU A 38 -4.49 8.81 -6.68
CA GLU A 38 -5.79 8.84 -5.96
C GLU A 38 -5.99 7.60 -5.08
N ASN A 39 -5.59 6.42 -5.56
CA ASN A 39 -5.68 5.21 -4.77
C ASN A 39 -4.78 5.25 -3.52
N ILE A 40 -3.58 5.87 -3.60
CA ILE A 40 -2.68 6.01 -2.45
C ILE A 40 -3.27 6.94 -1.39
N GLN A 41 -4.00 7.97 -1.79
CA GLN A 41 -4.60 8.95 -0.86
C GLN A 41 -5.80 8.40 -0.07
N ARG A 42 -6.16 7.12 -0.25
CA ARG A 42 -7.19 6.47 0.56
C ARG A 42 -6.73 6.31 2.01
N ILE A 43 -7.61 6.68 2.94
CA ILE A 43 -7.33 6.75 4.38
C ILE A 43 -7.15 5.36 5.01
N ASP A 44 -7.63 4.28 4.38
CA ASP A 44 -7.72 2.93 4.97
C ASP A 44 -6.75 1.90 4.35
N LEU A 45 -5.67 2.31 3.68
CA LEU A 45 -4.72 1.35 3.11
C LEU A 45 -3.90 0.64 4.19
N THR A 46 -3.76 -0.67 4.06
CA THR A 46 -2.82 -1.45 4.85
C THR A 46 -1.37 -1.15 4.42
N PRO A 47 -0.36 -1.35 5.30
CA PRO A 47 1.04 -1.13 4.94
C PRO A 47 1.50 -1.91 3.70
N LEU A 48 0.93 -3.10 3.48
CA LEU A 48 1.22 -3.93 2.31
C LEU A 48 0.65 -3.32 1.02
N GLU A 49 -0.57 -2.78 1.06
CA GLU A 49 -1.19 -2.13 -0.11
C GLU A 49 -0.47 -0.83 -0.48
N GLU A 50 -0.06 -0.04 0.51
CA GLU A 50 0.77 1.15 0.26
C GLU A 50 2.11 0.76 -0.36
N ALA A 51 2.76 -0.30 0.14
CA ALA A 51 4.02 -0.79 -0.42
C ALA A 51 3.90 -1.20 -1.90
N LEU A 52 2.84 -1.94 -2.26
CA LEU A 52 2.56 -2.35 -3.63
C LEU A 52 2.33 -1.15 -4.54
N GLN A 53 1.67 -0.11 -4.05
CA GLN A 53 1.44 1.12 -4.82
C GLN A 53 2.73 1.91 -5.02
N TYR A 54 3.58 2.01 -4.00
CA TYR A 54 4.91 2.62 -4.15
C TYR A 54 5.78 1.86 -5.16
N GLN A 55 5.77 0.52 -5.11
CA GLN A 55 6.48 -0.30 -6.10
C GLN A 55 5.97 -0.03 -7.51
N ALA A 56 4.64 0.03 -7.71
CA ALA A 56 4.06 0.34 -9.01
C ALA A 56 4.47 1.73 -9.53
N MET A 57 4.58 2.73 -8.64
CA MET A 57 5.07 4.06 -9.00
C MET A 57 6.54 4.04 -9.44
N ILE A 58 7.37 3.29 -8.74
CA ILE A 58 8.79 3.19 -9.08
C ILE A 58 8.97 2.43 -10.41
N GLU A 59 8.32 1.28 -10.57
CA GLU A 59 8.55 0.38 -11.70
C GLU A 59 7.82 0.82 -12.98
N LYS A 60 6.58 1.31 -12.86
CA LYS A 60 5.76 1.67 -14.03
C LYS A 60 5.90 3.13 -14.43
N LEU A 61 6.14 4.01 -13.47
CA LEU A 61 6.15 5.46 -13.68
C LEU A 61 7.58 6.03 -13.59
N GLY A 62 8.58 5.20 -13.28
CA GLY A 62 9.97 5.61 -13.17
C GLY A 62 10.24 6.62 -12.04
N MET A 63 9.32 6.72 -11.07
CA MET A 63 9.42 7.68 -9.99
C MET A 63 10.50 7.30 -9.00
N LYS A 64 11.16 8.30 -8.41
CA LYS A 64 12.07 8.09 -7.29
C LYS A 64 11.30 8.18 -5.97
N VAL A 65 11.91 7.66 -4.90
CA VAL A 65 11.29 7.70 -3.55
C VAL A 65 11.08 9.13 -3.08
N GLU A 66 11.95 10.06 -3.48
CA GLU A 66 11.82 11.50 -3.21
C GLU A 66 10.59 12.12 -3.91
N ASP A 67 10.21 11.61 -5.09
CA ASP A 67 8.98 12.05 -5.77
C ASP A 67 7.75 11.56 -5.01
N ILE A 68 7.79 10.31 -4.54
CA ILE A 68 6.72 9.69 -3.76
C ILE A 68 6.52 10.41 -2.42
N GLU A 69 7.58 10.77 -1.71
CA GLU A 69 7.49 11.58 -0.48
C GLU A 69 6.80 12.92 -0.75
N ARG A 70 7.23 13.65 -1.79
CA ARG A 70 6.64 14.95 -2.13
C ARG A 70 5.16 14.87 -2.46
N MET A 71 4.74 13.79 -3.13
CA MET A 71 3.34 13.59 -3.54
C MET A 71 2.44 13.07 -2.42
N THR A 72 2.97 12.23 -1.53
CA THR A 72 2.19 11.56 -0.48
C THR A 72 2.31 12.23 0.89
N GLY A 73 3.30 13.09 1.08
CA GLY A 73 3.65 13.70 2.37
C GLY A 73 4.23 12.71 3.38
N LYS A 74 4.55 11.48 2.97
CA LYS A 74 5.13 10.44 3.83
C LYS A 74 6.65 10.49 3.76
N GLU A 75 7.30 10.49 4.91
CA GLU A 75 8.77 10.51 4.98
C GLU A 75 9.41 9.41 4.12
N ILE A 76 10.52 9.73 3.44
CA ILE A 76 11.33 8.78 2.65
C ILE A 76 11.59 7.49 3.43
N ARG A 77 11.92 7.60 4.73
CA ARG A 77 12.16 6.44 5.60
C ARG A 77 10.94 5.53 5.68
N THR A 78 9.75 6.09 5.80
CA THR A 78 8.48 5.35 5.86
C THR A 78 8.19 4.64 4.53
N VAL A 79 8.49 5.29 3.41
CA VAL A 79 8.34 4.67 2.08
C VAL A 79 9.27 3.46 1.94
N TYR A 80 10.54 3.58 2.33
CA TYR A 80 11.48 2.45 2.31
C TYR A 80 11.07 1.30 3.23
N ARG A 81 10.60 1.60 4.45
CA ARG A 81 10.10 0.60 5.41
C ARG A 81 8.97 -0.24 4.80
N LYS A 82 7.99 0.42 4.18
CA LYS A 82 6.88 -0.25 3.48
C LYS A 82 7.37 -1.04 2.28
N LEU A 83 8.26 -0.48 1.44
CA LEU A 83 8.83 -1.22 0.31
C LEU A 83 9.61 -2.49 0.75
N ALA A 84 10.28 -2.45 1.92
CA ALA A 84 10.97 -3.61 2.47
C ALA A 84 10.01 -4.77 2.81
N LEU A 85 8.77 -4.46 3.23
CA LEU A 85 7.74 -5.45 3.53
C LEU A 85 7.46 -6.41 2.35
N LEU A 86 7.61 -5.94 1.11
CA LEU A 86 7.38 -6.76 -0.09
C LEU A 86 8.35 -7.95 -0.19
N LYS A 87 9.52 -7.82 0.44
CA LYS A 87 10.58 -8.84 0.46
C LYS A 87 10.43 -9.82 1.62
N TYR A 88 9.48 -9.61 2.53
CA TYR A 88 9.28 -10.48 3.70
C TYR A 88 8.57 -11.78 3.32
N PRO A 89 8.69 -12.84 4.13
CA PRO A 89 7.94 -14.08 3.93
C PRO A 89 6.43 -13.84 3.83
N GLU A 90 5.72 -14.65 3.03
CA GLU A 90 4.28 -14.50 2.81
C GLU A 90 3.47 -14.54 4.11
N ALA A 91 3.86 -15.39 5.07
CA ALA A 91 3.23 -15.47 6.38
C ALA A 91 3.27 -14.11 7.11
N VAL A 92 4.42 -13.44 7.09
CA VAL A 92 4.61 -12.12 7.72
C VAL A 92 3.80 -11.05 6.98
N LYS A 93 3.83 -11.04 5.64
CA LYS A 93 3.04 -10.11 4.83
C LYS A 93 1.54 -10.26 5.11
N GLY A 94 1.04 -11.49 5.17
CA GLY A 94 -0.36 -11.78 5.51
C GLY A 94 -0.74 -11.35 6.92
N ALA A 95 0.14 -11.54 7.91
CA ALA A 95 -0.08 -11.08 9.28
C ALA A 95 -0.12 -9.55 9.38
N VAL A 96 0.74 -8.83 8.65
CA VAL A 96 0.72 -7.37 8.59
C VAL A 96 -0.53 -6.85 7.87
N HIS A 97 -0.90 -7.47 6.74
CA HIS A 97 -2.09 -7.08 5.99
C HIS A 97 -3.38 -7.29 6.80
N SER A 98 -3.47 -8.38 7.57
CA SER A 98 -4.62 -8.65 8.45
C SER A 98 -4.59 -7.87 9.77
N GLY A 99 -3.56 -7.05 10.01
CA GLY A 99 -3.41 -6.26 11.24
C GLY A 99 -3.03 -7.08 12.49
N LYS A 100 -2.74 -8.37 12.35
CA LYS A 100 -2.30 -9.23 13.47
C LYS A 100 -0.92 -8.85 13.99
N VAL A 101 -0.06 -8.35 13.12
CA VAL A 101 1.30 -7.91 13.45
C VAL A 101 1.51 -6.52 12.88
N SER A 102 2.04 -5.60 13.69
CA SER A 102 2.37 -4.25 13.20
C SER A 102 3.60 -4.27 12.30
N LEU A 103 3.73 -3.28 11.41
CA LEU A 103 4.91 -3.14 10.55
C LEU A 103 6.22 -3.11 11.35
N THR A 104 6.24 -2.40 12.48
CA THR A 104 7.44 -2.31 13.34
C THR A 104 7.82 -3.65 13.95
N VAL A 105 6.84 -4.46 14.38
CA VAL A 105 7.11 -5.81 14.90
C VAL A 105 7.66 -6.70 13.79
N ALA A 106 7.07 -6.65 12.59
CA ALA A 106 7.55 -7.39 11.43
C ALA A 106 9.01 -7.02 11.09
N GLU A 107 9.38 -5.74 11.15
CA GLU A 107 10.76 -5.30 10.92
C GLU A 107 11.73 -5.87 11.93
N VAL A 108 11.37 -5.85 13.22
CA VAL A 108 12.21 -6.41 14.29
C VAL A 108 12.38 -7.92 14.10
N LEU A 109 11.32 -8.65 13.80
CA LEU A 109 11.40 -10.08 13.51
C LEU A 109 12.35 -10.38 12.34
N MET A 110 12.34 -9.54 11.30
CA MET A 110 13.22 -9.71 10.15
C MET A 110 14.69 -9.39 10.43
N THR A 111 15.03 -8.78 11.57
CA THR A 111 16.43 -8.65 12.01
C THR A 111 16.98 -9.95 12.61
N CYS A 112 16.12 -10.90 12.97
CA CYS A 112 16.53 -12.20 13.49
C CYS A 112 17.06 -13.09 12.36
N THR A 113 18.35 -13.44 12.44
CA THR A 113 19.04 -14.27 11.44
C THR A 113 18.77 -15.76 11.58
N ASP A 114 18.38 -16.21 12.78
CA ASP A 114 17.96 -17.60 13.03
C ASP A 114 16.49 -17.76 12.63
N GLU A 115 16.24 -18.55 11.59
CA GLU A 115 14.89 -18.75 11.05
C GLU A 115 13.97 -19.48 12.01
N ALA A 116 14.46 -20.52 12.69
CA ALA A 116 13.66 -21.30 13.62
C ALA A 116 13.26 -20.44 14.84
N HIS A 117 14.18 -19.61 15.31
CA HIS A 117 13.88 -18.68 16.38
C HIS A 117 12.94 -17.56 15.94
N ARG A 118 13.10 -17.03 14.72
CA ARG A 118 12.21 -16.02 14.13
C ARG A 118 10.77 -16.53 14.01
N ASP A 119 10.59 -17.77 13.57
CA ASP A 119 9.27 -18.38 13.41
C ASP A 119 8.58 -18.56 14.78
N TYR A 120 9.33 -19.03 15.79
CA TYR A 120 8.84 -19.09 17.16
C TYR A 120 8.41 -17.71 17.70
N LEU A 121 9.24 -16.68 17.48
CA LEU A 121 8.91 -15.31 17.89
C LEU A 121 7.71 -14.75 17.12
N PHE A 122 7.55 -15.10 15.85
CA PHE A 122 6.42 -14.69 15.03
C PHE A 122 5.10 -15.31 15.51
N GLU A 123 5.07 -16.61 15.81
CA GLU A 123 3.92 -17.27 16.42
C GLU A 123 3.56 -16.64 17.76
N THR A 124 4.57 -16.46 18.63
CA THR A 124 4.41 -15.82 19.93
C THR A 124 3.85 -14.39 19.80
N ALA A 125 4.29 -13.64 18.78
CA ALA A 125 3.82 -12.28 18.52
C ALA A 125 2.35 -12.24 18.09
N ILE A 126 1.91 -13.19 17.26
CA ILE A 126 0.51 -13.31 16.85
C ILE A 126 -0.37 -13.71 18.03
N GLU A 127 0.05 -14.67 18.85
CA GLU A 127 -0.75 -15.20 19.96
C GLU A 127 -0.91 -14.19 21.10
N ASN A 128 0.16 -13.47 21.44
CA ASN A 128 0.18 -12.59 22.61
C ASN A 128 -0.06 -11.11 22.27
N GLY A 129 -0.23 -10.77 20.99
CA GLY A 129 -0.44 -9.38 20.55
C GLY A 129 0.73 -8.46 20.87
N ILE A 130 1.96 -8.95 20.69
CA ILE A 130 3.18 -8.25 21.12
C ILE A 130 3.32 -6.92 20.36
N THR A 131 3.51 -5.84 21.10
CA THR A 131 3.86 -4.52 20.58
C THR A 131 5.33 -4.22 20.86
N VAL A 132 6.01 -3.51 19.95
CA VAL A 132 7.37 -3.02 20.21
C VAL A 132 7.31 -1.99 21.34
N ALA A 133 8.15 -2.15 22.37
CA ALA A 133 8.31 -1.14 23.41
C ALA A 133 8.94 0.13 22.80
N ILE A 134 8.23 1.25 22.93
CA ILE A 134 8.65 2.57 22.43
C ILE A 134 9.67 3.19 23.38
#